data_AF-A0A4R3Z7Q2-F1
#
_entry.id   AF-A0A4R3Z7Q2-F1
#
_cell.length_a   1.000
_cell.length_b   1.000
_cell.length_c   1.000
_cell.angle_alpha   90.00
_cell.angle_beta   90.00
_cell.angle_gamma   90.00
#
_symmetry.space_group_name_H-M   'P 1'
#
loop_
_entity.id
_entity.type
_entity.pdbx_description
1 polymer ?
#
loop_
_entity_poly.entity_id
_entity_poly.type
_entity_poly.pdbx_seq_one_letter_code
_entity_poly.pdbx_strand_id
1 'polypeptide(L)'
;MEKKADDFNEDMILQDMAFNRDLNKRARQARMKRERDEGKEEGLQEGLAEGKKLGLNDGLRYSVLKLFIKTYPQAETGFLKNLSVEQYEKIFDLLIEKASLEKIYEAADCIKE
;
A
#
# COMPACT_ATOMS: atom_id res chain seq x y z
N MET A 1 -2.71 60.12 -37.95
CA MET A 1 -2.93 59.88 -36.51
C MET A 1 -3.54 58.49 -36.31
N GLU A 2 -4.51 58.07 -37.13
CA GLU A 2 -5.14 56.73 -37.10
C GLU A 2 -4.14 55.56 -37.14
N LYS A 3 -3.22 55.49 -38.11
CA LYS A 3 -2.25 54.39 -38.20
C LYS A 3 -1.46 54.12 -36.90
N LYS A 4 -1.06 55.18 -36.19
CA LYS A 4 -0.31 55.03 -34.92
C LYS A 4 -1.17 54.51 -33.77
N ALA A 5 -2.49 54.75 -33.82
CA ALA A 5 -3.44 54.25 -32.83
C ALA A 5 -3.78 52.78 -33.11
N ASP A 6 -3.92 52.41 -34.38
CA ASP A 6 -4.15 51.03 -34.81
C ASP A 6 -2.94 50.14 -34.53
N ASP A 7 -1.72 50.59 -34.87
CA ASP A 7 -0.46 49.88 -34.57
C ASP A 7 -0.27 49.65 -33.06
N PHE A 8 -0.59 50.64 -32.22
CA PHE A 8 -0.51 50.53 -30.76
C PHE A 8 -1.54 49.54 -30.18
N ASN A 9 -2.74 49.50 -30.77
CA ASN A 9 -3.80 48.57 -30.36
C ASN A 9 -3.45 47.13 -30.77
N GLU A 10 -2.87 46.93 -31.95
CA GLU A 10 -2.33 45.64 -32.39
C GLU A 10 -1.20 45.16 -31.47
N ASP A 11 -0.25 46.02 -31.12
CA ASP A 11 0.84 45.71 -30.18
C ASP A 11 0.34 45.30 -28.79
N MET A 12 -0.70 45.98 -28.28
CA MET A 12 -1.34 45.64 -27.01
C MET A 12 -2.04 44.28 -27.07
N ILE A 13 -2.75 43.99 -28.16
CA ILE A 13 -3.39 42.68 -28.38
C ILE A 13 -2.34 41.57 -28.49
N LEU A 14 -1.24 41.82 -29.18
CA LEU A 14 -0.11 40.89 -29.32
C LEU A 14 0.55 40.59 -27.97
N GLN A 15 0.72 41.60 -27.10
CA GLN A 15 1.24 41.42 -25.73
C GLN A 15 0.29 40.58 -24.87
N ASP A 16 -1.00 40.86 -24.89
CA ASP A 16 -1.99 40.08 -24.14
C ASP A 16 -2.08 38.64 -24.64
N MET A 17 -2.02 38.42 -25.96
CA MET A 17 -1.95 37.07 -26.54
C MET A 17 -0.68 36.33 -26.11
N ALA A 18 0.48 37.00 -26.09
CA ALA A 18 1.73 36.42 -25.63
C ALA A 18 1.67 36.05 -24.14
N PHE A 19 1.09 36.93 -23.31
CA PHE A 19 0.92 36.71 -21.88
C PHE A 19 -0.03 35.53 -21.60
N ASN A 20 -1.20 35.51 -22.25
CA ASN A 20 -2.15 34.41 -22.15
C ASN A 20 -1.56 33.07 -22.63
N ARG A 21 -0.73 33.09 -23.68
CA ARG A 21 -0.02 31.91 -24.15
C ARG A 21 1.00 31.42 -23.11
N ASP A 22 1.71 32.31 -22.44
CA ASP A 22 2.66 31.94 -21.39
C ASP A 22 1.95 31.38 -20.15
N LEU A 23 0.83 31.98 -19.75
CA LEU A 23 -0.03 31.46 -18.68
C LEU A 23 -0.53 30.04 -18.99
N ASN A 24 -1.02 29.80 -20.20
CA ASN A 24 -1.46 28.47 -20.61
C ASN A 24 -0.32 27.44 -20.64
N LYS A 25 0.89 27.84 -21.04
CA LYS A 25 2.08 26.97 -20.97
C LYS A 25 2.41 26.60 -19.54
N ARG A 26 2.42 27.57 -18.62
CA ARG A 26 2.69 27.34 -17.19
C ARG A 26 1.61 26.45 -16.56
N ALA A 27 0.35 26.67 -16.88
CA ALA A 27 -0.76 25.85 -16.41
C ALA A 27 -0.64 24.40 -16.89
N ARG A 28 -0.29 24.18 -18.16
CA ARG A 28 -0.06 22.84 -18.71
C ARG A 28 1.13 22.14 -18.05
N GLN A 29 2.23 22.85 -17.84
CA GLN A 29 3.40 22.31 -17.14
C GLN A 29 3.07 21.94 -15.68
N ALA A 30 2.30 22.78 -14.98
CA ALA A 30 1.85 22.51 -13.63
C ALA A 30 0.94 21.27 -13.56
N ARG A 31 0.01 21.10 -14.52
CA ARG A 31 -0.84 19.90 -14.62
C ARG A 31 -0.01 18.63 -14.85
N MET A 32 0.90 18.63 -15.82
CA MET A 32 1.76 17.47 -16.07
C MET A 32 2.64 17.12 -14.87
N LYS A 33 3.08 18.12 -14.10
CA LYS A 33 3.84 17.88 -12.88
C LYS A 33 2.98 17.23 -11.78
N ARG A 34 1.74 17.71 -11.60
CA ARG A 34 0.79 17.14 -10.63
C ARG A 34 0.43 15.70 -10.98
N GLU A 35 0.06 15.42 -12.22
CA GLU A 35 -0.26 14.05 -12.67
C GLU A 35 0.91 13.08 -12.42
N ARG A 36 2.15 13.55 -12.62
CA ARG A 36 3.35 12.75 -12.33
C ARG A 36 3.58 12.53 -10.84
N ASP A 37 3.33 13.54 -10.02
CA ASP A 37 3.53 13.47 -8.58
C ASP A 37 2.41 12.63 -7.92
N GLU A 38 1.16 12.77 -8.37
CA GLU A 38 0.00 11.94 -8.00
C GLU A 38 0.24 10.47 -8.34
N GLY A 39 0.64 10.15 -9.58
CA GLY A 39 0.92 8.76 -9.97
C GLY A 39 2.12 8.13 -9.23
N LYS A 40 3.08 8.93 -8.75
CA LYS A 40 4.14 8.43 -7.87
C LYS A 40 3.63 8.15 -6.47
N GLU A 41 2.76 9.00 -5.94
CA GLU A 41 2.22 8.86 -4.59
C GLU A 41 1.28 7.65 -4.50
N GLU A 42 0.44 7.44 -5.52
CA GLU A 42 -0.43 6.25 -5.64
C GLU A 42 0.39 4.96 -5.65
N GLY A 43 1.41 4.86 -6.51
CA GLY A 43 2.25 3.65 -6.56
C GLY A 43 3.04 3.37 -5.27
N LEU A 44 3.40 4.42 -4.52
CA LEU A 44 4.10 4.28 -3.24
C LEU A 44 3.14 3.82 -2.12
N GLN A 45 1.90 4.32 -2.12
CA GLN A 45 0.86 3.88 -1.18
C GLN A 45 0.45 2.42 -1.43
N GLU A 46 0.26 2.02 -2.68
CA GLU A 46 -0.07 0.63 -3.03
C GLU A 46 1.04 -0.33 -2.59
N GLY A 47 2.30 -0.01 -2.92
CA GLY A 47 3.46 -0.83 -2.51
C GLY A 47 3.62 -0.94 -0.99
N LEU A 48 3.34 0.14 -0.24
CA LEU A 48 3.36 0.11 1.23
C LEU A 48 2.21 -0.72 1.81
N ALA A 49 1.02 -0.68 1.22
CA ALA A 49 -0.13 -1.44 1.68
C ALA A 49 0.07 -2.95 1.47
N GLU A 50 0.57 -3.35 0.30
CA GLU A 50 0.89 -4.74 0.00
C GLU A 50 2.05 -5.26 0.88
N GLY A 51 3.12 -4.47 1.00
CA GLY A 51 4.26 -4.82 1.85
C GLY A 51 3.89 -4.99 3.33
N LYS A 52 3.02 -4.13 3.87
CA LYS A 52 2.53 -4.26 5.25
C LYS A 52 1.67 -5.49 5.46
N LYS A 53 0.77 -5.81 4.52
CA LYS A 53 -0.09 -7.01 4.62
C LYS A 53 0.73 -8.30 4.59
N LEU A 54 1.71 -8.38 3.69
CA LEU A 54 2.61 -9.53 3.60
C LEU A 54 3.49 -9.65 4.85
N GLY A 55 4.08 -8.54 5.32
CA GLY A 55 4.93 -8.54 6.51
C GLY A 55 4.20 -8.89 7.80
N LEU A 56 2.94 -8.47 7.98
CA LEU A 56 2.13 -8.84 9.14
C LEU A 56 1.81 -10.34 9.15
N ASN A 57 1.41 -10.89 8.00
CA ASN A 57 1.10 -12.31 7.88
C ASN A 57 2.34 -13.18 8.13
N ASP A 58 3.46 -12.85 7.51
CA ASP A 58 4.70 -13.61 7.69
C ASP A 58 5.26 -13.46 9.11
N GLY A 59 5.12 -12.28 9.72
CA GLY A 59 5.49 -12.03 11.11
C GLY A 59 4.66 -12.85 12.11
N LEU A 60 3.35 -12.96 11.87
CA LEU A 60 2.44 -13.74 12.70
C LEU A 60 2.75 -15.24 12.59
N ARG A 61 2.98 -15.75 11.36
CA ARG A 61 3.44 -17.13 11.10
C ARG A 61 4.74 -17.45 11.82
N TYR A 62 5.74 -16.58 11.69
CA TYR A 62 7.03 -16.75 12.36
C TYR A 62 6.89 -16.76 13.89
N SER A 63 6.05 -15.88 14.43
CA SER A 63 5.81 -15.78 15.87
C SER A 63 5.15 -17.03 16.43
N VAL A 64 4.10 -17.53 15.77
CA VAL A 64 3.43 -18.79 16.15
C VAL A 64 4.41 -19.95 16.08
N LEU A 65 5.15 -20.09 14.99
CA LEU A 65 6.11 -21.18 14.81
C LEU A 65 7.21 -21.16 15.88
N LYS A 66 7.75 -19.98 16.18
CA LYS A 66 8.78 -19.80 17.21
C LYS A 66 8.27 -20.10 18.61
N LEU A 67 7.05 -19.70 18.95
CA LEU A 67 6.43 -20.00 20.23
C LEU A 67 6.11 -21.49 20.35
N PHE A 68 5.56 -22.09 19.30
CA PHE A 68 5.20 -23.50 19.24
C PHE A 68 6.42 -24.39 19.44
N ILE A 69 7.53 -24.15 18.74
CA ILE A 69 8.78 -24.94 18.93
C ILE A 69 9.31 -24.82 20.36
N LYS A 70 9.16 -23.64 21.00
CA LYS A 70 9.60 -23.44 22.39
C LYS A 70 8.71 -24.17 23.41
N THR A 71 7.41 -24.22 23.17
CA THR A 71 6.45 -24.89 24.06
C THR A 71 6.43 -26.40 23.84
N TYR A 72 6.55 -26.83 22.59
CA TYR A 72 6.45 -28.21 22.15
C TYR A 72 7.62 -28.58 21.21
N PRO A 73 8.85 -28.69 21.73
CA PRO A 73 10.03 -28.99 20.91
C PRO A 73 9.99 -30.39 20.26
N GLN A 74 9.14 -31.29 20.77
CA GLN A 74 8.97 -32.66 20.27
C GLN A 74 7.84 -32.78 19.23
N ALA A 75 7.05 -31.73 19.01
CA ALA A 75 5.87 -31.77 18.16
C ALA A 75 6.19 -31.36 16.72
N GLU A 76 5.52 -31.99 15.76
CA GLU A 76 5.73 -31.75 14.34
C GLU A 76 5.07 -30.42 13.91
N THR A 77 5.83 -29.53 13.27
CA THR A 77 5.33 -28.22 12.81
C THR A 77 4.81 -28.24 11.38
N GLY A 78 4.65 -29.43 10.77
CA GLY A 78 4.26 -29.58 9.36
C GLY A 78 2.87 -28.98 9.07
N PHE A 79 1.94 -29.10 10.02
CA PHE A 79 0.59 -28.55 9.91
C PHE A 79 0.58 -27.02 9.92
N LEU A 80 1.58 -26.37 10.55
CA LEU A 80 1.71 -24.91 10.61
C LEU A 80 2.16 -24.27 9.28
N LYS A 81 2.22 -24.99 8.15
CA LYS A 81 2.63 -24.41 6.85
C LYS A 81 1.46 -23.93 5.99
N ASN A 82 0.29 -24.55 6.11
CA ASN A 82 -0.85 -24.33 5.21
C ASN A 82 -2.08 -23.77 5.92
N LEU A 83 -1.89 -22.94 6.95
CA LEU A 83 -2.99 -22.37 7.74
C LEU A 83 -3.37 -20.97 7.26
N SER A 84 -4.64 -20.61 7.48
CA SER A 84 -5.15 -19.25 7.31
C SER A 84 -4.69 -18.33 8.45
N VAL A 85 -4.75 -17.01 8.24
CA VAL A 85 -4.36 -16.01 9.24
C VAL A 85 -5.18 -16.16 10.53
N GLU A 86 -6.49 -16.36 10.40
CA GLU A 86 -7.40 -16.56 11.53
C GLU A 86 -7.06 -17.82 12.34
N GLN A 87 -6.63 -18.90 11.67
CA GLN A 87 -6.18 -20.10 12.35
C GLN A 87 -4.91 -19.84 13.14
N TYR A 88 -3.95 -19.11 12.57
CA TYR A 88 -2.74 -18.75 13.32
C TYR A 88 -3.04 -17.85 14.53
N GLU A 89 -3.98 -16.90 14.42
CA GLU A 89 -4.39 -16.07 15.57
C GLU A 89 -4.98 -16.91 16.70
N LYS A 90 -5.91 -17.83 16.40
CA LYS A 90 -6.46 -18.76 17.39
C LYS A 90 -5.38 -19.64 18.03
N ILE A 91 -4.46 -20.16 17.22
CA ILE A 91 -3.34 -20.96 17.73
C ILE A 91 -2.42 -20.10 18.59
N PHE A 92 -2.18 -18.84 18.22
CA PHE A 92 -1.37 -17.92 19.00
C PHE A 92 -1.97 -17.68 20.39
N ASP A 93 -3.27 -17.42 20.47
CA ASP A 93 -3.98 -17.24 21.74
C ASP A 93 -3.92 -18.52 22.60
N LEU A 94 -4.16 -19.69 21.99
CA LEU A 94 -4.04 -20.98 22.67
C LEU A 94 -2.62 -21.27 23.16
N LEU A 95 -1.59 -20.83 22.43
CA LEU A 95 -0.18 -20.95 22.83
C LEU A 95 0.15 -20.03 24.01
N ILE A 96 -0.44 -18.82 24.06
CA ILE A 96 -0.31 -17.91 25.20
C ILE A 96 -0.98 -18.51 26.45
N GLU A 97 -2.16 -19.09 26.28
CA GLU A 97 -2.90 -19.77 27.34
C GLU A 97 -2.26 -21.10 27.79
N LYS A 98 -1.20 -21.55 27.10
CA LYS A 98 -0.53 -22.86 27.30
C LYS A 98 -1.52 -24.02 27.20
N ALA A 99 -2.46 -23.93 26.26
CA ALA A 99 -3.44 -24.97 26.02
C ALA A 99 -2.78 -26.26 25.51
N SER A 100 -3.46 -27.40 25.67
CA SER A 100 -2.95 -28.70 25.22
C SER A 100 -2.79 -28.78 23.70
N LEU A 101 -1.85 -29.62 23.25
CA LEU A 101 -1.58 -29.89 21.83
C LEU A 101 -2.85 -30.28 21.06
N GLU A 102 -3.76 -31.06 21.65
CA GLU A 102 -5.02 -31.48 21.03
C GLU A 102 -5.88 -30.30 20.57
N LYS A 103 -6.02 -29.27 21.42
CA LYS A 103 -6.79 -28.05 21.07
C LYS A 103 -6.13 -27.25 19.95
N ILE A 104 -4.80 -27.27 19.89
CA ILE A 104 -4.05 -26.61 18.81
C ILE A 104 -4.27 -27.35 17.48
N TYR A 105 -4.29 -28.69 17.51
CA TYR A 105 -4.61 -29.49 16.33
C TYR A 105 -6.06 -29.30 15.87
N GLU A 106 -7.03 -29.28 16.80
CA GLU A 106 -8.42 -28.93 16.46
C GLU A 106 -8.51 -27.56 15.78
N ALA A 107 -7.87 -26.53 16.34
CA ALA A 107 -7.86 -25.19 15.75
C ALA A 107 -7.21 -25.16 14.34
N ALA A 108 -6.25 -26.04 14.08
CA ALA A 108 -5.61 -26.22 12.77
C ALA A 108 -6.48 -27.00 11.77
N ASP A 109 -7.25 -28.01 12.24
CA ASP A 109 -8.08 -28.88 11.40
C ASP A 109 -9.50 -28.33 11.15
N CYS A 110 -9.94 -27.27 11.84
CA CYS A 110 -11.30 -26.70 11.73
C CYS A 110 -11.77 -26.21 10.33
N ILE A 111 -11.01 -26.41 9.25
CA ILE A 111 -11.45 -26.13 7.87
C ILE A 111 -11.08 -27.31 6.93
N LYS A 112 -11.45 -28.53 7.32
CA LYS A 112 -11.62 -29.66 6.39
C LYS A 112 -13.10 -30.07 6.32
N GLU A 113 -13.99 -29.11 6.06
CA GLU A 113 -15.33 -29.36 5.49
C GLU A 113 -15.63 -28.34 4.41
#